data_AF-U7L6F6-F1
#
_entry.id   AF-U7L6F6-F1
#
_cell.length_a   1.000
_cell.length_b   1.000
_cell.length_c   1.000
_cell.angle_alpha   90.00
_cell.angle_beta   90.00
_cell.angle_gamma   90.00
#
_symmetry.space_group_name_H-M   'P 1'
#
loop_
_entity.id
_entity.type
_entity.pdbx_description
1 polymer ?
#
loop_
_entity_poly.entity_id
_entity_poly.type
_entity_poly.pdbx_seq_one_letter_code
_entity_poly.pdbx_strand_id
1 'polypeptide(L)'
;MRPFTIDTDYARHLARDLHAQSQGENPPHPVLPEDSTFTAFNEAVHAALDNVGARMSVLRNDMGQVAHSGFRMSREAEDTDAALGQHLGAAM
;
A
#
# COMPACT_ATOMS: atom_id res chain seq x y z
N MET A 1 26.68 20.48 6.60
CA MET A 1 25.42 19.90 6.06
C MET A 1 25.72 18.45 5.70
N ARG A 2 24.93 17.48 6.15
CA ARG A 2 25.07 16.09 5.65
C ARG A 2 24.17 15.92 4.44
N PRO A 3 24.62 15.28 3.36
CA PRO A 3 23.74 14.99 2.24
C PRO A 3 22.60 14.08 2.72
N PHE A 4 21.39 14.39 2.30
CA PHE A 4 20.26 13.49 2.44
C PHE A 4 20.38 12.44 1.33
N THR A 5 20.43 11.17 1.70
CA THR A 5 20.62 10.05 0.75
C THR A 5 19.36 9.20 0.76
N ILE A 6 18.77 9.00 -0.42
CA ILE A 6 17.66 8.07 -0.62
C ILE A 6 18.21 6.82 -1.31
N ASP A 7 17.92 5.65 -0.74
CA ASP A 7 18.07 4.38 -1.44
C ASP A 7 16.87 4.17 -2.36
N THR A 8 17.02 4.57 -3.63
CA THR A 8 15.95 4.54 -4.64
C THR A 8 15.60 3.12 -5.07
N ASP A 9 16.56 2.19 -5.01
CA ASP A 9 16.32 0.78 -5.32
C ASP A 9 15.46 0.13 -4.25
N TYR A 10 15.80 0.33 -2.97
CA TYR A 10 14.98 -0.15 -1.86
C TYR A 10 13.58 0.49 -1.88
N ALA A 11 13.48 1.80 -2.08
CA ALA A 11 12.19 2.49 -2.14
C ALA A 11 11.31 1.97 -3.29
N ARG A 12 11.87 1.73 -4.48
CA ARG A 12 11.15 1.10 -5.60
C ARG A 12 10.73 -0.34 -5.30
N HIS A 13 11.58 -1.12 -4.65
CA HIS A 13 11.25 -2.50 -4.28
C HIS A 13 10.09 -2.55 -3.29
N LEU A 14 10.18 -1.79 -2.20
CA LEU A 14 9.11 -1.69 -1.21
C LEU A 14 7.80 -1.18 -1.82
N ALA A 15 7.87 -0.18 -2.71
CA ALA A 15 6.69 0.34 -3.41
C ALA A 15 6.02 -0.73 -4.29
N ARG A 16 6.80 -1.58 -4.98
CA ARG A 16 6.26 -2.70 -5.76
C ARG A 16 5.57 -3.72 -4.87
N ASP A 17 6.18 -4.08 -3.75
CA ASP A 17 5.62 -5.05 -2.81
C ASP A 17 4.30 -4.54 -2.21
N LEU A 18 4.28 -3.30 -1.72
CA LEU A 18 3.06 -2.67 -1.20
C LEU A 18 1.97 -2.57 -2.25
N HIS A 19 2.32 -2.21 -3.49
CA HIS A 19 1.37 -2.17 -4.59
C HIS A 19 0.80 -3.55 -4.91
N ALA A 20 1.62 -4.60 -4.89
CA ALA A 20 1.17 -5.97 -5.14
C ALA A 20 0.19 -6.42 -4.03
N GLN A 21 0.51 -6.15 -2.77
CA GLN A 21 -0.35 -6.49 -1.63
C GLN A 21 -1.64 -5.66 -1.57
N SER A 22 -1.67 -4.46 -2.17
CA SER A 22 -2.89 -3.65 -2.23
C SER A 22 -3.93 -4.14 -3.22
N GLN A 23 -3.61 -5.05 -4.14
CA GLN A 23 -4.54 -5.49 -5.21
C GLN A 23 -5.56 -6.55 -4.77
N GLY A 24 -5.51 -7.02 -3.52
CA GLY A 24 -6.41 -8.06 -3.05
C GLY A 24 -7.87 -7.61 -2.93
N GLU A 25 -8.77 -8.58 -2.83
CA GLU A 25 -10.18 -8.38 -2.52
C GLU A 25 -10.55 -9.09 -1.21
N ASN A 26 -11.66 -8.70 -0.61
CA ASN A 26 -12.17 -9.43 0.55
C ASN A 26 -12.83 -10.73 0.08
N PRO A 27 -12.60 -11.86 0.78
CA PRO A 27 -13.29 -13.09 0.46
C PRO A 27 -14.80 -12.92 0.70
N PRO A 28 -15.65 -13.70 0.00
CA PRO A 28 -17.07 -13.72 0.27
C PRO A 28 -17.35 -14.24 1.69
N HIS A 29 -18.51 -13.86 2.22
CA HIS A 29 -18.97 -14.40 3.51
C HIS A 29 -19.13 -15.93 3.44
N PRO A 30 -18.79 -16.65 4.52
CA PRO A 30 -19.02 -18.08 4.59
C PRO A 30 -20.53 -18.36 4.68
N VAL A 31 -20.94 -19.53 4.20
CA VAL A 31 -22.31 -20.01 4.39
C VAL A 31 -22.49 -20.41 5.85
N LEU A 32 -23.50 -19.84 6.51
CA LEU A 32 -23.86 -20.12 7.90
C LEU A 32 -25.13 -20.98 7.99
N PRO A 33 -25.34 -21.73 9.09
CA PRO A 33 -26.55 -22.54 9.28
C PRO A 33 -27.84 -21.70 9.26
N GLU A 34 -28.89 -22.16 8.58
CA GLU A 34 -30.16 -21.41 8.45
C GLU A 34 -31.16 -21.66 9.59
N ASP A 35 -30.82 -22.51 10.55
CA ASP A 35 -31.68 -22.76 11.72
C ASP A 35 -31.87 -21.47 12.53
N SER A 36 -33.13 -21.16 12.83
CA SER A 36 -33.55 -19.92 13.50
C SER A 36 -32.96 -19.75 14.90
N THR A 37 -32.49 -20.83 15.53
CA THR A 37 -31.76 -20.82 16.80
C THR A 37 -30.45 -20.03 16.69
N PHE A 38 -29.86 -19.94 15.48
CA PHE A 38 -28.59 -19.27 15.24
C PHE A 38 -28.72 -17.88 14.62
N THR A 39 -29.92 -17.34 14.38
CA THR A 39 -30.12 -16.07 13.67
C THR A 39 -29.26 -14.94 14.23
N ALA A 40 -29.36 -14.65 15.53
CA ALA A 40 -28.61 -13.56 16.15
C ALA A 40 -27.09 -13.79 16.12
N PHE A 41 -26.64 -15.04 16.24
CA PHE A 41 -25.23 -15.39 16.11
C PHE A 41 -24.73 -15.15 14.69
N ASN A 42 -25.49 -15.59 13.68
CA ASN A 42 -25.14 -15.41 12.27
C ASN A 42 -25.10 -13.92 11.88
N GLU A 43 -26.05 -13.13 12.36
CA GLU A 43 -26.05 -11.67 12.19
C GLU A 43 -24.78 -11.04 12.78
N ALA A 44 -24.40 -11.43 14.00
CA ALA A 44 -23.18 -10.94 14.64
C ALA A 44 -21.91 -11.35 13.87
N VAL A 45 -21.85 -12.58 13.35
CA VAL A 45 -20.73 -13.06 12.54
C VAL A 45 -20.62 -12.27 11.24
N HIS A 46 -21.73 -12.07 10.51
CA HIS A 46 -21.71 -11.27 9.29
C HIS A 46 -21.27 -9.83 9.56
N ALA A 47 -21.80 -9.19 10.60
CA ALA A 47 -21.40 -7.83 10.95
C ALA A 47 -19.90 -7.73 11.31
N ALA A 48 -19.36 -8.75 11.99
CA ALA A 48 -17.93 -8.81 12.28
C ALA A 48 -17.09 -8.97 11.00
N LEU A 49 -17.52 -9.83 10.08
CA LEU A 49 -16.86 -10.05 8.79
C LEU A 49 -16.90 -8.81 7.90
N ASP A 50 -18.04 -8.12 7.84
CA ASP A 50 -18.18 -6.83 7.14
C ASP A 50 -17.20 -5.80 7.70
N ASN A 51 -17.08 -5.72 9.03
CA ASN A 51 -16.17 -4.79 9.67
C ASN A 51 -14.70 -5.07 9.33
N VAL A 52 -14.30 -6.35 9.39
CA VAL A 52 -12.95 -6.78 9.00
C VAL A 52 -12.71 -6.49 7.52
N GLY A 53 -13.67 -6.79 6.66
CA GLY A 53 -13.59 -6.50 5.22
C GLY A 53 -13.41 -5.01 4.95
N ALA A 54 -14.18 -4.15 5.60
CA ALA A 54 -14.04 -2.70 5.47
C ALA A 54 -12.65 -2.21 5.88
N ARG A 55 -12.12 -2.68 7.02
CA ARG A 55 -10.77 -2.34 7.49
C ARG A 55 -9.68 -2.83 6.54
N MET A 56 -9.83 -4.03 5.99
CA MET A 56 -8.89 -4.57 5.00
C MET A 56 -8.90 -3.77 3.70
N SER A 57 -10.07 -3.30 3.25
CA SER A 57 -10.16 -2.41 2.09
C SER A 57 -9.45 -1.08 2.31
N VAL A 58 -9.61 -0.47 3.49
CA VAL A 58 -8.90 0.76 3.86
C VAL A 58 -7.39 0.51 3.90
N LEU A 59 -6.94 -0.57 4.54
CA LEU A 59 -5.52 -0.92 4.61
C LEU A 59 -4.91 -1.09 3.22
N ARG A 60 -5.61 -1.77 2.30
CA ARG A 60 -5.15 -1.92 0.91
C ARG A 60 -5.05 -0.58 0.20
N ASN A 61 -6.04 0.29 0.35
CA ASN A 61 -5.98 1.65 -0.21
C ASN A 61 -4.74 2.41 0.31
N ASP A 62 -4.50 2.37 1.61
CA ASP A 62 -3.35 3.06 2.21
C ASP A 62 -2.02 2.50 1.70
N MET A 63 -1.89 1.17 1.59
CA MET A 63 -0.72 0.53 0.97
C MET A 63 -0.51 1.00 -0.47
N GLY A 64 -1.59 1.14 -1.25
CA GLY A 64 -1.53 1.67 -2.61
C GLY A 64 -1.04 3.13 -2.67
N GLN A 65 -1.47 3.97 -1.73
CA GLN A 65 -1.01 5.36 -1.63
C GLN A 65 0.46 5.45 -1.23
N VAL A 66 0.90 4.65 -0.26
CA VAL A 66 2.32 4.59 0.15
C VAL A 66 3.20 4.10 -1.00
N ALA A 67 2.76 3.07 -1.72
CA ALA A 67 3.46 2.60 -2.92
C ALA A 67 3.61 3.71 -3.97
N HIS A 68 2.52 4.42 -4.28
CA HIS A 68 2.54 5.53 -5.23
C HIS A 68 3.52 6.63 -4.79
N SER A 69 3.50 7.01 -3.51
CA SER A 69 4.43 7.99 -2.95
C SER A 69 5.88 7.50 -3.03
N GLY A 70 6.15 6.22 -2.74
CA GLY A 70 7.49 5.64 -2.84
C GLY A 70 8.06 5.67 -4.27
N PHE A 71 7.24 5.35 -5.27
CA PHE A 71 7.64 5.48 -6.69
C PHE A 71 7.97 6.93 -7.06
N ARG A 72 7.13 7.87 -6.65
CA ARG A 72 7.36 9.30 -6.89
C ARG A 72 8.64 9.79 -6.23
N MET A 73 8.84 9.49 -4.95
CA MET A 73 10.03 9.90 -4.21
C MET A 73 11.32 9.34 -4.84
N SER A 74 11.30 8.07 -5.26
CA SER A 74 12.46 7.46 -5.92
C SER A 74 12.80 8.17 -7.23
N ARG A 75 11.78 8.50 -8.03
CA ARG A 75 11.96 9.23 -9.28
C ARG A 75 12.46 10.65 -9.05
N GLU A 76 11.86 11.38 -8.11
CA GLU A 76 12.25 12.75 -7.78
C GLU A 76 13.71 12.82 -7.28
N ALA A 77 14.17 11.80 -6.55
CA ALA A 77 15.56 11.67 -6.15
C ALA A 77 16.51 11.43 -7.34
N GLU A 78 16.18 10.48 -8.23
CA GLU A 78 16.96 10.19 -9.44
C GLU A 78 17.05 11.42 -10.36
N ASP A 79 15.94 12.13 -10.56
CA ASP A 79 15.88 13.36 -11.37
C ASP A 79 16.72 14.49 -10.75
N THR A 80 16.71 14.61 -9.42
CA THR A 80 17.53 15.60 -8.69
C THR A 80 19.02 15.29 -8.80
N ASP A 81 19.42 14.04 -8.60
CA ASP A 81 20.82 13.61 -8.72
C ASP A 81 21.35 13.78 -10.15
N ALA A 82 20.52 13.48 -11.16
CA ALA A 82 20.87 13.69 -12.56
C ALA A 82 21.06 15.18 -12.89
N ALA A 83 20.17 16.05 -12.42
CA ALA A 83 20.28 17.51 -12.62
C ALA A 83 21.54 18.07 -11.93
N LEU A 84 21.83 17.63 -10.71
CA LEU A 84 23.03 18.03 -9.98
C LEU A 84 24.31 17.59 -10.73
N GLY A 85 24.34 16.35 -11.24
CA GLY A 85 25.45 15.85 -12.04
C GLY A 85 25.69 16.66 -13.31
N GLN A 86 24.63 17.08 -14.01
CA GLN A 86 24.74 17.96 -15.18
C GLN A 86 25.30 19.33 -14.82
N HIS A 87 24.82 19.95 -13.73
CA HIS A 87 25.32 21.26 -13.29
C HIS A 87 26.78 21.23 -12.83
N LEU A 88 27.20 20.19 -12.11
CA LEU A 88 28.58 20.03 -11.67
C LEU A 88 29.51 19.68 -12.83
N GLY A 89 29.06 18.83 -13.76
CA GLY A 89 29.83 18.47 -14.96
C GLY A 89 29.96 19.62 -15.97
N ALA A 90 28.99 20.55 -16.01
CA ALA A 90 29.05 21.75 -16.85
C ALA A 90 29.88 22.88 -16.23
N ALA A 91 30.24 22.78 -14.95
CA ALA A 91 31.05 23.77 -14.22
C ALA A 91 32.55 23.42 -14.17
N MET A 92 32.96 22.26 -14.71
CA MET A 92 34.35 21.87 -14.95
C MET A 92 34.70 21.98 -16.43
#